data_AF-A0A832JT34-F1
#
_entry.id   AF-A0A832JT34-F1
#
_cell.length_a   1.000
_cell.length_b   1.000
_cell.length_c   1.000
_cell.angle_alpha   90.00
_cell.angle_beta   90.00
_cell.angle_gamma   90.00
#
_symmetry.space_group_name_H-M   'P 1'
#
loop_
_entity.id
_entity.type
_entity.pdbx_description
1 polymer ?
#
loop_
_entity_poly.entity_id
_entity_poly.type
_entity_poly.pdbx_seq_one_letter_code
_entity_poly.pdbx_strand_id
1 'polypeptide(L)'
;MALGLLLPLILRDVVTALSSTPPDSRLLNQGMISLAAVAVAVSATEWLLRPFWNQMARGIVSVKKRILGRAATARGEGGDVIGRIVSDVDFVIWNSAAGFTAMLPSLLMAAASLAAMASLSPAMGLLGASIIPPLAAVTEFYGRRVEQARSVERSYYSQSIHSAERYLNGEAGGLSEFHTSLDRWLAGIMRIIHYDRVFWFSGLAVGASLPLAVLWLGLAELERGSMNVGALAG
;
A
#
# COMPACT_ATOMS: atom_id res chain seq x y z
N MET A 1 10.14 -6.76 11.42
CA MET A 1 11.26 -6.74 10.44
C MET A 1 12.00 -8.07 10.41
N ALA A 2 12.53 -8.59 11.54
CA ALA A 2 13.13 -9.94 11.59
C ALA A 2 12.13 -11.08 11.24
N LEU A 3 10.86 -10.94 11.64
CA LEU A 3 9.82 -11.94 11.46
C LEU A 3 9.46 -12.25 9.99
N GLY A 4 9.55 -11.26 9.10
CA GLY A 4 9.30 -11.45 7.66
C GLY A 4 10.42 -12.22 6.94
N LEU A 5 11.63 -12.21 7.52
CA LEU A 5 12.80 -12.94 7.01
C LEU A 5 12.77 -14.39 7.50
N LEU A 6 12.24 -14.60 8.71
CA LEU A 6 12.18 -15.91 9.36
C LEU A 6 11.18 -16.85 8.69
N LEU A 7 10.01 -16.36 8.24
CA LEU A 7 8.98 -17.20 7.61
C LEU A 7 9.49 -17.99 6.38
N PRO A 8 10.11 -17.35 5.37
CA PRO A 8 10.78 -18.04 4.26
C PRO A 8 11.79 -19.11 4.71
N LEU A 9 12.67 -18.76 5.65
CA LEU A 9 13.71 -19.67 6.14
C LEU A 9 13.11 -20.87 6.90
N ILE A 10 12.06 -20.65 7.68
CA ILE A 10 11.37 -21.71 8.39
C ILE A 10 10.63 -22.63 7.42
N LEU A 11 9.98 -22.07 6.39
CA LEU A 11 9.34 -22.86 5.33
C LEU A 11 10.38 -23.73 4.60
N ARG A 12 11.55 -23.17 4.28
CA ARG A 12 12.67 -23.94 3.74
C ARG A 12 13.01 -25.13 4.63
N ASP A 13 13.19 -24.91 5.92
CA ASP A 13 13.63 -25.96 6.84
C ASP A 13 12.55 -27.05 6.99
N VAL A 14 11.27 -26.67 7.09
CA VAL A 14 10.14 -27.61 7.15
C VAL A 14 10.02 -28.43 5.87
N VAL A 15 10.09 -27.80 4.70
CA VAL A 15 10.00 -28.50 3.41
C VAL A 15 11.22 -29.39 3.18
N THR A 16 12.42 -28.94 3.56
CA THR A 16 13.64 -29.74 3.49
C THR A 16 13.50 -31.00 4.35
N ALA A 17 13.03 -30.85 5.59
CA ALA A 17 12.80 -31.95 6.52
C ALA A 17 11.78 -32.98 6.01
N LEU A 18 10.72 -32.52 5.35
CA LEU A 18 9.69 -33.39 4.75
C LEU A 18 10.18 -34.08 3.47
N SER A 19 11.08 -33.43 2.72
CA SER A 19 11.63 -33.97 1.48
C SER A 19 12.75 -35.00 1.70
N SER A 20 13.32 -35.08 2.90
CA SER A 20 14.36 -36.06 3.20
C SER A 20 13.76 -37.45 3.38
N THR A 21 14.52 -38.50 3.01
CA THR A 21 14.10 -39.90 3.18
C THR A 21 15.12 -40.66 4.04
N PRO A 22 14.78 -41.05 5.29
CA PRO A 22 13.53 -40.74 6.00
C PRO A 22 13.41 -39.24 6.38
N PRO A 23 12.19 -38.76 6.70
CA PRO A 23 11.99 -37.37 7.12
C PRO A 23 12.79 -37.00 8.37
N ASP A 24 13.40 -35.80 8.39
CA ASP A 24 14.15 -35.30 9.55
C ASP A 24 13.21 -34.70 10.60
N SER A 25 12.79 -35.53 11.55
CA SER A 25 11.90 -35.13 12.65
C SER A 25 12.46 -34.01 13.53
N ARG A 26 13.79 -33.85 13.63
CA ARG A 26 14.38 -32.78 14.44
C ARG A 26 14.25 -31.44 13.76
N LEU A 27 14.59 -31.39 12.47
CA LEU A 27 14.47 -30.18 11.65
C LEU A 27 13.00 -29.75 11.52
N LEU A 28 12.09 -30.73 11.37
CA LEU A 28 10.64 -30.47 11.35
C LEU A 28 10.14 -29.85 12.65
N ASN A 29 10.52 -30.41 13.80
CA ASN A 29 10.12 -29.88 15.11
C ASN A 29 10.67 -28.47 15.35
N GLN A 30 11.92 -28.20 14.94
CA GLN A 30 12.51 -26.86 15.01
C GLN A 30 11.75 -25.86 14.14
N GLY A 31 11.40 -26.24 12.90
CA GLY A 31 10.59 -25.40 12.02
C GLY A 31 9.22 -25.09 12.60
N MET A 32 8.52 -26.09 13.16
CA MET A 32 7.21 -25.89 13.80
C MET A 32 7.26 -24.97 15.03
N ILE A 33 8.29 -25.12 15.89
CA ILE A 33 8.50 -24.23 17.05
C ILE A 33 8.80 -22.80 16.59
N SER A 34 9.64 -22.63 15.58
CA SER A 34 9.95 -21.32 15.02
C SER A 34 8.72 -20.65 14.41
N LEU A 35 7.84 -21.39 13.72
CA LEU A 35 6.56 -20.86 13.22
C LEU A 35 5.68 -20.36 14.38
N ALA A 36 5.54 -21.16 15.44
CA ALA A 36 4.77 -20.76 16.61
C ALA A 36 5.34 -19.52 17.29
N ALA A 37 6.68 -19.44 17.43
CA ALA A 37 7.36 -18.29 18.00
C ALA A 37 7.15 -17.03 17.13
N VAL A 38 7.22 -17.15 15.81
CA VAL A 38 6.95 -16.05 14.87
C VAL A 38 5.50 -15.58 15.00
N ALA A 39 4.54 -16.50 15.03
CA ALA A 39 3.11 -16.16 15.17
C ALA A 39 2.81 -15.41 16.47
N VAL A 40 3.40 -15.87 17.59
CA VAL A 40 3.30 -15.19 18.89
C VAL A 40 3.93 -13.80 18.82
N ALA A 41 5.14 -13.68 18.25
CA ALA A 41 5.83 -12.41 18.15
C ALA A 41 5.05 -11.42 17.27
N VAL A 42 4.54 -11.82 16.10
CA VAL A 42 3.69 -10.97 15.24
C VAL A 42 2.46 -10.49 16.00
N SER A 43 1.73 -11.41 16.64
CA SER A 43 0.53 -11.09 17.41
C SER A 43 0.83 -10.14 18.58
N ALA A 44 1.95 -10.36 19.27
CA ALA A 44 2.40 -9.48 20.35
C ALA A 44 2.77 -8.08 19.82
N THR A 45 3.36 -8.00 18.62
CA THR A 45 3.76 -6.71 18.03
C THR A 45 2.53 -5.82 17.77
N GLU A 46 1.45 -6.40 17.23
CA GLU A 46 0.18 -5.68 17.03
C GLU A 46 -0.37 -5.12 18.34
N TRP A 47 -0.32 -5.92 19.42
CA TRP A 47 -0.74 -5.47 20.73
C TRP A 47 0.18 -4.37 21.30
N LEU A 48 1.49 -4.49 21.08
CA LEU A 48 2.50 -3.53 21.53
C LEU A 48 2.44 -2.20 20.78
N LEU A 49 1.80 -2.13 19.61
CA LEU A 49 1.55 -0.87 18.90
C LEU A 49 0.37 -0.08 19.48
N ARG A 50 -0.45 -0.68 20.35
CA ARG A 50 -1.60 0.01 21.00
C ARG A 50 -1.24 1.35 21.68
N PRO A 51 -0.13 1.51 22.42
CA PRO A 51 0.25 2.79 23.02
C PRO A 51 0.53 3.87 21.98
N PHE A 52 1.19 3.51 20.87
CA PHE A 52 1.41 4.43 19.74
C PHE A 52 0.08 4.93 19.18
N TRP A 53 -0.87 4.03 18.95
CA TRP A 53 -2.22 4.39 18.48
C TRP A 53 -2.98 5.27 19.46
N ASN A 54 -2.91 4.96 20.76
CA ASN A 54 -3.50 5.80 21.80
C ASN A 54 -2.87 7.20 21.82
N GLN A 55 -1.56 7.31 21.58
CA GLN A 55 -0.85 8.58 21.53
C GLN A 55 -1.24 9.40 20.30
N MET A 56 -1.43 8.77 19.14
CA MET A 56 -1.98 9.41 17.94
C MET A 56 -3.37 9.96 18.21
N ALA A 57 -4.28 9.17 18.79
CA ALA A 57 -5.63 9.63 19.15
C ALA A 57 -5.61 10.81 20.13
N ARG A 58 -4.74 10.78 21.15
CA ARG A 58 -4.53 11.92 22.06
C ARG A 58 -3.99 13.15 21.34
N GLY A 59 -3.09 12.95 20.38
CA GLY A 59 -2.57 13.99 19.49
C GLY A 59 -3.68 14.71 18.74
N ILE A 60 -4.58 13.96 18.10
CA ILE A 60 -5.78 14.48 17.40
C ILE A 60 -6.59 15.38 18.34
N VAL A 61 -6.93 14.87 19.52
CA VAL A 61 -7.70 15.62 20.53
C VAL A 61 -6.98 16.90 20.94
N SER A 62 -5.65 16.84 21.13
CA SER A 62 -4.86 18.02 21.52
C SER A 62 -4.85 19.11 20.44
N VAL A 63 -4.74 18.72 19.16
CA VAL A 63 -4.78 19.64 18.01
C VAL A 63 -6.15 20.30 17.91
N LYS A 64 -7.23 19.52 18.00
CA LYS A 64 -8.60 20.04 18.01
C LYS A 64 -8.84 21.04 19.14
N LYS A 65 -8.42 20.71 20.38
CA LYS A 65 -8.51 21.63 21.53
C LYS A 65 -7.76 22.95 21.27
N ARG A 66 -6.58 22.89 20.65
CA ARG A 66 -5.78 24.09 20.33
C ARG A 66 -6.43 24.96 19.24
N ILE A 67 -7.03 24.34 18.23
CA ILE A 67 -7.74 25.05 17.15
C ILE A 67 -9.00 25.73 17.71
N LEU A 68 -9.82 24.99 18.45
CA LEU A 68 -11.02 25.52 19.11
C LEU A 68 -10.68 26.66 20.08
N GLY A 69 -9.61 26.52 20.88
CA GLY A 69 -9.16 27.57 21.78
C GLY A 69 -8.77 28.87 21.05
N ARG A 70 -8.15 28.77 19.87
CA ARG A 70 -7.80 29.92 19.02
C ARG A 70 -9.01 30.51 18.28
N ALA A 71 -9.95 29.67 17.85
CA ALA A 71 -11.16 30.11 17.18
C ALA A 71 -12.15 30.79 18.15
N ALA A 72 -12.27 30.30 19.39
CA ALA A 72 -13.10 30.94 20.42
C ALA A 72 -12.63 32.36 20.77
N THR A 73 -11.33 32.65 20.62
CA THR A 73 -10.78 34.00 20.79
C THR A 73 -10.98 34.92 19.57
N ALA A 74 -11.25 34.36 18.39
CA ALA A 74 -11.52 35.11 17.16
C ALA A 74 -13.04 35.16 16.91
N ARG A 75 -13.71 36.21 17.39
CA ARG A 75 -15.16 36.39 17.20
C ARG A 75 -15.52 36.50 15.71
N GLY A 76 -16.41 35.64 15.22
CA GLY A 76 -17.13 35.83 13.95
C GLY A 76 -17.31 34.53 13.16
N GLU A 77 -18.58 34.17 12.88
CA GLU A 77 -19.03 33.15 11.89
C GLU A 77 -18.34 31.76 11.94
N GLY A 78 -17.93 31.34 13.13
CA GLY A 78 -17.01 30.21 13.29
C GLY A 78 -17.61 28.80 13.26
N GLY A 79 -18.93 28.61 13.29
CA GLY A 79 -19.54 27.28 13.48
C GLY A 79 -19.18 26.27 12.37
N ASP A 80 -19.38 26.66 11.11
CA ASP A 80 -19.14 25.79 9.95
C ASP A 80 -17.64 25.65 9.62
N VAL A 81 -16.87 26.73 9.83
CA VAL A 81 -15.42 26.73 9.66
C VAL A 81 -14.73 25.85 10.71
N ILE A 82 -15.17 25.92 11.97
CA ILE A 82 -14.67 25.04 13.04
C ILE A 82 -15.04 23.58 12.73
N GLY A 83 -16.27 23.31 12.30
CA GLY A 83 -16.72 21.96 11.92
C GLY A 83 -15.85 21.35 10.82
N ARG A 84 -15.58 22.12 9.76
CA ARG A 84 -14.67 21.72 8.67
C ARG A 84 -13.25 21.49 9.14
N ILE A 85 -12.65 22.42 9.88
CA ILE A 85 -11.25 22.27 10.34
C ILE A 85 -11.10 21.06 11.28
N VAL A 86 -12.07 20.82 12.17
CA VAL A 86 -12.06 19.66 13.06
C VAL A 86 -12.18 18.35 12.27
N SER A 87 -13.00 18.33 11.22
CA SER A 87 -13.14 17.19 10.30
C SER A 87 -11.87 16.96 9.47
N ASP A 88 -11.25 18.01 8.95
CA ASP A 88 -10.00 17.94 8.17
C ASP A 88 -8.85 17.39 9.01
N VAL A 89 -8.77 17.75 10.29
CA VAL A 89 -7.75 17.22 11.22
C VAL A 89 -7.95 15.72 11.45
N ASP A 90 -9.18 15.25 11.64
CA ASP A 90 -9.46 13.81 11.71
C ASP A 90 -9.05 13.11 10.43
N PHE A 91 -9.47 13.65 9.28
CA PHE A 91 -9.20 13.08 7.97
C PHE A 91 -7.69 12.96 7.71
N VAL A 92 -6.93 14.02 7.94
CA VAL A 92 -5.47 14.02 7.72
C VAL A 92 -4.78 13.03 8.64
N ILE A 93 -5.08 13.04 9.94
CA ILE A 93 -4.35 12.20 10.89
C ILE A 93 -4.73 10.73 10.72
N TRP A 94 -6.01 10.39 10.55
CA TRP A 94 -6.42 9.01 10.33
C TRP A 94 -5.92 8.45 9.01
N ASN A 95 -6.00 9.20 7.90
CA ASN A 95 -5.46 8.72 6.63
C ASN A 95 -3.93 8.62 6.64
N SER A 96 -3.24 9.56 7.28
CA SER A 96 -1.77 9.49 7.40
C SER A 96 -1.34 8.32 8.28
N ALA A 97 -2.04 8.10 9.39
CA ALA A 97 -1.76 6.98 10.28
C ALA A 97 -2.04 5.64 9.58
N ALA A 98 -3.21 5.50 8.92
CA ALA A 98 -3.56 4.32 8.13
C ALA A 98 -2.52 4.06 7.03
N GLY A 99 -2.12 5.11 6.31
CA GLY A 99 -1.06 5.05 5.30
C GLY A 99 0.27 4.57 5.88
N PHE A 100 0.70 5.11 7.02
CA PHE A 100 1.94 4.68 7.68
C PHE A 100 1.88 3.21 8.12
N THR A 101 0.73 2.77 8.61
CA THR A 101 0.55 1.40 9.12
C THR A 101 0.36 0.36 8.04
N ALA A 102 -0.04 0.75 6.84
CA ALA A 102 0.05 -0.11 5.67
C ALA A 102 1.46 -0.09 5.08
N MET A 103 2.01 1.11 4.81
CA MET A 103 3.25 1.25 4.05
C MET A 103 4.48 0.72 4.79
N LEU A 104 4.69 1.14 6.04
CA LEU A 104 5.94 0.80 6.73
C LEU A 104 6.07 -0.72 6.92
N PRO A 105 5.06 -1.45 7.44
CA PRO A 105 5.14 -2.90 7.53
C PRO A 105 5.35 -3.57 6.17
N SER A 106 4.67 -3.12 5.11
CA SER A 106 4.85 -3.67 3.76
C SER A 106 6.27 -3.45 3.22
N LEU A 107 6.87 -2.28 3.44
CA LEU A 107 8.25 -1.99 3.03
C LEU A 107 9.25 -2.86 3.81
N LEU A 108 9.05 -2.98 5.12
CA LEU A 108 9.89 -3.83 5.98
C LEU A 108 9.75 -5.31 5.61
N MET A 109 8.56 -5.75 5.23
CA MET A 109 8.32 -7.12 4.76
C MET A 109 8.98 -7.35 3.41
N ALA A 110 8.84 -6.44 2.45
CA ALA A 110 9.51 -6.53 1.15
C ALA A 110 11.04 -6.59 1.29
N ALA A 111 11.62 -5.73 2.15
CA ALA A 111 13.06 -5.74 2.43
C ALA A 111 13.51 -7.05 3.09
N ALA A 112 12.71 -7.57 4.03
CA ALA A 112 12.99 -8.84 4.69
C ALA A 112 12.90 -10.03 3.72
N SER A 113 11.86 -10.08 2.87
CA SER A 113 11.72 -11.10 1.83
C SER A 113 12.88 -11.07 0.84
N LEU A 114 13.31 -9.88 0.40
CA LEU A 114 14.44 -9.75 -0.51
C LEU A 114 15.75 -10.22 0.15
N ALA A 115 15.96 -9.89 1.42
CA ALA A 115 17.12 -10.36 2.18
C ALA A 115 17.09 -11.88 2.39
N ALA A 116 15.91 -12.46 2.65
CA ALA A 116 15.75 -13.91 2.72
C ALA A 116 16.10 -14.57 1.38
N MET A 117 15.53 -14.10 0.27
CA MET A 117 15.85 -14.61 -1.07
C MET A 117 17.36 -14.53 -1.36
N ALA A 118 18.00 -13.41 -1.08
CA ALA A 118 19.44 -13.24 -1.27
C ALA A 118 20.29 -14.16 -0.38
N SER A 119 19.80 -14.49 0.82
CA SER A 119 20.46 -15.42 1.74
C SER A 119 20.35 -16.88 1.29
N LEU A 120 19.30 -17.23 0.54
CA LEU A 120 19.09 -18.56 -0.04
C LEU A 120 19.90 -18.72 -1.33
N SER A 121 19.80 -17.75 -2.24
CA SER A 121 20.56 -17.68 -3.48
C SER A 121 20.75 -16.21 -3.90
N PRO A 122 22.00 -15.72 -4.06
CA PRO A 122 22.25 -14.36 -4.53
C PRO A 122 21.59 -14.04 -5.87
N ALA A 123 21.46 -15.03 -6.76
CA ALA A 123 20.78 -14.87 -8.05
C ALA A 123 19.27 -14.62 -7.87
N MET A 124 18.62 -15.33 -6.94
CA MET A 124 17.21 -15.09 -6.58
C MET A 124 17.01 -13.72 -5.96
N GLY A 125 17.93 -13.29 -5.08
CA GLY A 125 17.94 -11.95 -4.52
C GLY A 125 18.04 -10.86 -5.60
N LEU A 126 18.95 -11.02 -6.58
CA LEU A 126 19.09 -10.08 -7.70
C LEU A 126 17.84 -10.05 -8.60
N LEU A 127 17.25 -11.22 -8.87
CA LEU A 127 16.00 -11.31 -9.62
C LEU A 127 14.86 -10.56 -8.89
N GLY A 128 14.70 -10.79 -7.59
CA GLY A 128 13.73 -10.07 -6.77
C GLY A 128 13.97 -8.56 -6.76
N ALA A 129 15.23 -8.12 -6.67
CA ALA A 129 15.58 -6.69 -6.70
C ALA A 129 15.34 -6.04 -8.07
N SER A 130 15.51 -6.79 -9.15
CA SER A 130 15.37 -6.30 -10.54
C SER A 130 13.98 -5.77 -10.86
N ILE A 131 12.97 -6.17 -10.08
CA ILE A 131 11.58 -5.75 -10.25
C ILE A 131 11.26 -4.38 -9.65
N ILE A 132 12.12 -3.90 -8.75
CA ILE A 132 11.91 -2.63 -8.04
C ILE A 132 11.94 -1.45 -9.02
N PRO A 133 12.94 -1.30 -9.91
CA PRO A 133 12.97 -0.21 -10.88
C PRO A 133 11.73 -0.11 -11.79
N PRO A 134 11.26 -1.19 -12.45
CA PRO A 134 10.07 -1.09 -13.29
C PRO A 134 8.79 -0.77 -12.50
N LEU A 135 8.63 -1.33 -11.29
CA LEU A 135 7.50 -0.97 -10.42
C LEU A 135 7.55 0.49 -9.97
N ALA A 136 8.73 1.00 -9.61
CA ALA A 136 8.91 2.40 -9.25
C ALA A 136 8.57 3.31 -10.44
N ALA A 137 9.03 2.99 -11.63
CA ALA A 137 8.73 3.74 -12.85
C ALA A 137 7.22 3.77 -13.17
N VAL A 138 6.54 2.61 -13.08
CA VAL A 138 5.08 2.52 -13.27
C VAL A 138 4.33 3.33 -12.21
N THR A 139 4.77 3.27 -10.95
CA THR A 139 4.16 4.00 -9.84
C THR A 139 4.34 5.52 -9.99
N GLU A 140 5.54 5.98 -10.35
CA GLU A 140 5.82 7.39 -10.60
C GLU A 140 5.02 7.92 -11.80
N PHE A 141 4.97 7.14 -12.89
CA PHE A 141 4.16 7.46 -14.06
C PHE A 141 2.68 7.61 -13.68
N TYR A 142 2.12 6.62 -12.97
CA TYR A 142 0.75 6.65 -12.50
C TYR A 142 0.48 7.87 -11.63
N GLY A 143 1.29 8.11 -10.59
CA GLY A 143 1.10 9.22 -9.67
C GLY A 143 1.06 10.58 -10.37
N ARG A 144 1.99 10.83 -11.30
CA ARG A 144 2.01 12.08 -12.08
C ARG A 144 0.78 12.23 -12.98
N ARG A 145 0.41 11.18 -13.69
CA ARG A 145 -0.65 11.23 -14.70
C ARG A 145 -2.05 11.25 -14.09
N VAL A 146 -2.27 10.50 -13.01
CA VAL A 146 -3.55 10.52 -12.28
C VAL A 146 -3.76 11.89 -11.62
N GLU A 147 -2.73 12.52 -11.07
CA GLU A 147 -2.90 13.83 -10.44
C GLU A 147 -3.27 14.91 -11.44
N GLN A 148 -2.66 14.89 -12.63
CA GLN A 148 -3.05 15.76 -13.74
C GLN A 148 -4.49 15.51 -14.21
N ALA A 149 -4.95 14.26 -14.23
CA ALA A 149 -6.33 13.94 -14.60
C ALA A 149 -7.33 14.33 -13.50
N ARG A 150 -6.95 14.18 -12.22
CA ARG A 150 -7.75 14.60 -11.06
C ARG A 150 -7.89 16.11 -10.95
N SER A 151 -6.87 16.89 -11.30
CA SER A 151 -7.00 18.35 -11.30
C SER A 151 -8.02 18.82 -12.35
N VAL A 152 -8.01 18.18 -13.52
CA VAL A 152 -9.00 18.42 -14.58
C VAL A 152 -10.41 18.01 -14.14
N GLU A 153 -10.55 16.80 -13.60
CA GLU A 153 -11.82 16.28 -13.08
C GLU A 153 -12.42 17.22 -12.02
N ARG A 154 -11.66 17.57 -10.98
CA ARG A 154 -12.12 18.48 -9.93
C ARG A 154 -12.53 19.84 -10.45
N SER A 155 -11.77 20.41 -11.40
CA SER A 155 -12.07 21.72 -11.98
C SER A 155 -13.41 21.71 -12.73
N TYR A 156 -13.65 20.72 -13.58
CA TYR A 156 -14.88 20.63 -14.35
C TYR A 156 -16.08 20.16 -13.52
N TYR A 157 -15.85 19.38 -12.46
CA TYR A 157 -16.88 19.07 -11.48
C TYR A 157 -17.39 20.34 -10.79
N SER A 158 -16.49 21.18 -10.27
CA SER A 158 -16.87 22.46 -9.66
C SER A 158 -17.57 23.40 -10.65
N GLN A 159 -17.09 23.47 -11.90
CA GLN A 159 -17.76 24.24 -12.95
C GLN A 159 -19.17 23.72 -13.23
N SER A 160 -19.38 22.40 -13.26
CA SER A 160 -20.71 21.82 -13.47
C SER A 160 -21.70 22.21 -12.37
N ILE A 161 -21.26 22.26 -11.11
CA ILE A 161 -22.12 22.71 -10.00
C ILE A 161 -22.51 24.18 -10.19
N HIS A 162 -21.54 25.03 -10.52
CA HIS A 162 -21.80 26.46 -10.71
C HIS A 162 -22.71 26.73 -11.92
N SER A 163 -22.47 26.06 -13.06
CA SER A 163 -23.33 26.18 -14.25
C SER A 163 -24.74 25.64 -14.00
N ALA A 164 -24.89 24.59 -13.18
CA ALA A 164 -26.20 24.09 -12.78
C ALA A 164 -26.96 25.12 -11.92
N GLU A 165 -26.30 25.76 -10.97
CA GLU A 165 -26.88 26.85 -10.17
C GLU A 165 -27.35 28.01 -11.05
N ARG A 166 -26.51 28.48 -11.98
CA ARG A 166 -26.85 29.53 -12.96
C ARG A 166 -28.06 29.16 -13.81
N TYR A 167 -28.13 27.91 -14.28
CA TYR A 167 -29.28 27.40 -15.04
C TYR A 167 -30.56 27.39 -14.21
N LEU A 168 -30.51 26.91 -12.96
CA LEU A 168 -31.65 26.90 -12.05
C LEU A 168 -32.15 28.32 -11.71
N ASN A 169 -31.25 29.30 -11.71
CA ASN A 169 -31.57 30.72 -11.52
C ASN A 169 -32.07 31.42 -12.80
N GLY A 170 -32.22 30.69 -13.91
CA GLY A 170 -32.79 31.21 -15.16
C GLY A 170 -31.80 31.98 -16.04
N GLU A 171 -30.50 31.88 -15.78
CA GLU A 171 -29.50 32.55 -16.62
C GLU A 171 -29.37 31.89 -18.01
N ALA A 172 -29.37 32.71 -19.04
CA ALA A 172 -29.19 32.26 -20.42
C ALA A 172 -27.81 31.60 -20.61
N GLY A 173 -27.79 30.41 -21.22
CA GLY A 173 -26.56 29.66 -21.50
C GLY A 173 -26.12 28.69 -20.39
N GLY A 174 -26.69 28.76 -19.17
CA GLY A 174 -26.32 27.88 -18.06
C GLY A 174 -26.43 26.39 -18.38
N LEU A 175 -27.46 25.96 -19.13
CA LEU A 175 -27.64 24.57 -19.55
C LEU A 175 -26.54 24.08 -20.51
N SER A 176 -26.14 24.92 -21.46
CA SER A 176 -25.09 24.57 -22.44
C SER A 176 -23.72 24.49 -21.76
N GLU A 177 -23.42 25.40 -20.85
CA GLU A 177 -22.20 25.37 -20.05
C GLU A 177 -22.17 24.16 -19.10
N PHE A 178 -23.32 23.79 -18.52
CA PHE A 178 -23.47 22.61 -17.69
C PHE A 178 -23.15 21.33 -18.47
N HIS A 179 -23.76 21.11 -19.63
CA HIS A 179 -23.47 19.95 -20.48
C HIS A 179 -21.99 19.91 -20.89
N THR A 180 -21.42 21.04 -21.32
CA THR A 180 -20.01 21.12 -21.70
C THR A 180 -19.09 20.78 -20.52
N SER A 181 -19.41 21.25 -19.32
CA SER A 181 -18.64 20.97 -18.11
C SER A 181 -18.74 19.49 -17.72
N LEU A 182 -19.91 18.88 -17.84
CA LEU A 182 -20.10 17.45 -17.58
C LEU A 182 -19.35 16.57 -18.58
N ASP A 183 -19.35 16.91 -19.87
CA ASP A 183 -18.61 16.15 -20.89
C ASP A 183 -17.10 16.18 -20.61
N ARG A 184 -16.58 17.35 -20.21
CA ARG A 184 -15.18 17.51 -19.84
C ARG A 184 -14.83 16.82 -18.52
N TRP A 185 -15.73 16.84 -17.54
CA TRP A 185 -15.61 16.08 -16.31
C TRP A 185 -15.55 14.58 -16.57
N LEU A 186 -16.47 14.06 -17.40
CA LEU A 186 -16.50 12.65 -17.82
C LEU A 186 -15.20 12.27 -18.53
N ALA A 187 -14.69 13.11 -19.44
CA ALA A 187 -13.39 12.88 -20.07
C ALA A 187 -12.22 12.83 -19.05
N GLY A 188 -12.28 13.66 -18.01
CA GLY A 188 -11.35 13.60 -16.88
C GLY A 188 -11.41 12.26 -16.13
N ILE A 189 -12.61 11.81 -15.78
CA ILE A 189 -12.84 10.51 -15.12
C ILE A 189 -12.36 9.36 -15.98
N MET A 190 -12.69 9.34 -17.28
CA MET A 190 -12.24 8.28 -18.18
C MET A 190 -10.71 8.17 -18.25
N ARG A 191 -9.99 9.31 -18.18
CA ARG A 191 -8.53 9.31 -18.09
C ARG A 191 -8.03 8.74 -16.76
N ILE A 192 -8.66 9.10 -15.64
CA ILE A 192 -8.34 8.51 -14.33
C ILE A 192 -8.51 7.00 -14.37
N ILE A 193 -9.67 6.51 -14.85
CA ILE A 193 -9.95 5.08 -14.97
C ILE A 193 -8.91 4.39 -15.86
N HIS A 194 -8.55 4.99 -17.00
CA HIS A 194 -7.52 4.45 -17.87
C HIS A 194 -6.18 4.28 -17.14
N TYR A 195 -5.70 5.32 -16.45
CA TYR A 195 -4.45 5.25 -15.70
C TYR A 195 -4.52 4.23 -14.56
N ASP A 196 -5.64 4.14 -13.84
CA ASP A 196 -5.86 3.10 -12.83
C ASP A 196 -5.74 1.70 -13.45
N ARG A 197 -6.40 1.46 -14.59
CA ARG A 197 -6.36 0.14 -15.25
C ARG A 197 -4.95 -0.21 -15.72
N VAL A 198 -4.20 0.75 -16.27
CA VAL A 198 -2.81 0.55 -16.68
C VAL A 198 -1.92 0.23 -15.49
N PHE A 199 -2.07 0.96 -14.37
CA PHE A 199 -1.32 0.71 -13.15
C PHE A 199 -1.59 -0.70 -12.59
N TRP A 200 -2.86 -1.06 -12.43
CA TRP A 200 -3.26 -2.38 -11.91
C TRP A 200 -2.84 -3.52 -12.83
N PHE A 201 -3.03 -3.37 -14.15
CA PHE A 201 -2.58 -4.36 -15.12
C PHE A 201 -1.07 -4.58 -15.04
N SER A 202 -0.30 -3.50 -15.02
CA SER A 202 1.17 -3.58 -14.93
C SER A 202 1.61 -4.25 -13.62
N GLY A 203 1.01 -3.86 -12.50
CA GLY A 203 1.29 -4.46 -11.20
C GLY A 203 0.98 -5.96 -11.17
N LEU A 204 -0.15 -6.39 -11.74
CA LEU A 204 -0.53 -7.80 -11.82
C LEU A 204 0.37 -8.61 -12.76
N ALA A 205 0.72 -8.05 -13.93
CA ALA A 205 1.62 -8.69 -14.87
C ALA A 205 3.00 -8.93 -14.24
N VAL A 206 3.51 -7.94 -13.51
CA VAL A 206 4.77 -8.01 -12.78
C VAL A 206 4.66 -8.98 -11.59
N GLY A 207 3.56 -8.93 -10.84
CA GLY A 207 3.30 -9.84 -9.71
C GLY A 207 3.15 -11.31 -10.12
N ALA A 208 2.66 -11.58 -11.33
CA ALA A 208 2.56 -12.93 -11.87
C ALA A 208 3.86 -13.42 -12.53
N SER A 209 4.63 -12.52 -13.14
CA SER A 209 5.88 -12.91 -13.82
C SER A 209 7.01 -13.25 -12.86
N LEU A 210 7.08 -12.61 -11.69
CA LEU A 210 8.16 -12.87 -10.72
C LEU A 210 8.14 -14.30 -10.16
N PRO A 211 7.02 -14.84 -9.65
CA PRO A 211 6.97 -16.24 -9.21
C PRO A 211 7.34 -17.22 -10.33
N LEU A 212 6.92 -16.95 -11.56
CA LEU A 212 7.28 -17.77 -12.72
C LEU A 212 8.78 -17.73 -13.01
N ALA A 213 9.39 -16.56 -12.95
CA ALA A 213 10.83 -16.40 -13.15
C ALA A 213 11.64 -17.06 -12.02
N VAL A 214 11.19 -16.93 -10.76
CA VAL A 214 11.78 -17.60 -9.59
C VAL A 214 11.70 -19.11 -9.75
N LEU A 215 10.54 -19.65 -10.13
CA LEU A 215 10.36 -21.08 -10.35
C LEU A 215 11.26 -21.60 -11.47
N TRP A 216 11.35 -20.90 -12.58
CA TRP A 216 12.20 -21.30 -13.71
C TRP A 216 13.67 -21.32 -13.31
N LEU A 217 14.19 -20.19 -12.80
CA LEU A 217 15.59 -20.11 -12.37
C LEU A 217 15.87 -21.11 -11.23
N GLY A 218 14.91 -21.28 -10.33
CA GLY A 218 15.03 -22.14 -9.17
C GLY A 218 15.09 -23.62 -9.54
N LEU A 219 14.34 -24.04 -10.56
CA LEU A 219 14.43 -25.39 -11.12
C LEU A 219 15.82 -25.65 -11.71
N ALA A 220 16.37 -24.68 -12.45
CA ALA A 220 17.72 -24.80 -13.01
C ALA A 220 18.81 -24.88 -11.92
N GLU A 221 18.67 -24.15 -10.81
CA GLU A 221 19.57 -24.24 -9.66
C GLU A 221 19.42 -25.56 -8.89
N LEU A 222 18.19 -26.08 -8.79
CA LEU A 222 17.89 -27.37 -8.19
C LEU A 222 18.52 -28.53 -8.99
N GLU A 223 18.40 -28.52 -10.31
CA GLU A 223 19.01 -29.50 -11.21
C GLU A 223 20.54 -29.50 -11.13
N ARG A 224 21.14 -28.34 -10.88
CA ARG A 224 22.60 -28.18 -10.67
C ARG A 224 23.06 -28.60 -9.27
N GLY A 225 22.13 -28.92 -8.37
CA GLY A 225 22.42 -29.23 -6.97
C GLY A 225 22.91 -28.03 -6.15
N SER A 226 22.78 -26.80 -6.66
CA SER A 226 23.17 -25.58 -5.93
C SER A 226 22.10 -25.12 -4.95
N MET A 227 20.88 -25.67 -5.06
CA MET A 227 19.74 -25.36 -4.19
C MET A 227 18.93 -26.63 -3.90
N ASN A 228 18.33 -26.73 -2.70
CA ASN A 228 17.43 -27.84 -2.35
C ASN A 228 15.95 -27.45 -2.53
N VAL A 229 15.04 -28.43 -2.53
CA VAL A 229 13.60 -28.22 -2.73
C VAL A 229 13.02 -27.27 -1.68
N GLY A 230 13.52 -27.34 -0.44
CA GLY A 230 13.10 -26.41 0.61
C GLY A 230 13.46 -24.96 0.29
N ALA A 231 14.65 -24.70 -0.25
CA ALA A 231 15.11 -23.35 -0.55
C ALA A 231 14.40 -22.74 -1.76
N LEU A 232 13.79 -23.56 -2.62
CA LEU A 232 12.86 -23.10 -3.65
C LEU A 232 11.48 -22.76 -3.07
N ALA A 233 11.05 -23.47 -2.02
CA ALA A 233 9.73 -23.33 -1.43
C ALA A 233 9.63 -22.21 -0.38
N GLY A 234 10.76 -21.89 0.27
CA GLY A 234 10.88 -20.81 1.25
C GLY A 234 11.16 -19.47 0.61
#